data_AF-A0A6L5I1W0-F1
#
_entry.id   AF-A0A6L5I1W0-F1
#
_cell.length_a   1.000
_cell.length_b   1.000
_cell.length_c   1.000
_cell.angle_alpha   90.00
_cell.angle_beta   90.00
_cell.angle_gamma   90.00
#
_symmetry.space_group_name_H-M   'P 1'
#
loop_
_entity.id
_entity.type
_entity.pdbx_description
1 polymer ?
#
loop_
_entity_poly.entity_id
_entity_poly.type
_entity_poly.pdbx_seq_one_letter_code
_entity_poly.pdbx_strand_id
1 'polypeptide(L)'
;AGAGLAECAAEAGGHAAFWQAVEWVYAHTRSDGQGLPDGLRYPETTSAIEQCMASERPNVAIRTQAAEATKSGVTATPSLRLLDRQTGQAILLQGPIEGDALLSAMDMLAAGDMASDAASSPSSPTSEMPADVVGDMPR
;
A
#
# COMPACT_ATOMS: atom_id res chain seq x y z
N ALA A 1 -3.43 22.41 -0.28
CA ALA A 1 -4.89 22.58 -0.50
C ALA A 1 -5.60 21.22 -0.60
N GLY A 2 -5.37 20.42 -1.66
CA GLY A 2 -6.12 19.16 -1.87
C GLY A 2 -6.01 18.13 -0.74
N ALA A 3 -4.79 17.78 -0.30
CA ALA A 3 -4.61 16.84 0.82
C ALA A 3 -5.23 17.35 2.13
N GLY A 4 -5.10 18.65 2.41
CA GLY A 4 -5.73 19.27 3.58
C GLY A 4 -7.25 19.22 3.53
N LEU A 5 -7.84 19.42 2.35
CA LEU A 5 -9.28 19.29 2.15
C LEU A 5 -9.76 17.87 2.44
N ALA A 6 -9.06 16.85 1.92
CA ALA A 6 -9.41 15.45 2.17
C ALA A 6 -9.32 15.09 3.66
N GLU A 7 -8.25 15.52 4.35
CA GLU A 7 -8.08 15.30 5.79
C GLU A 7 -9.20 15.99 6.60
N CYS A 8 -9.52 17.24 6.28
CA CYS A 8 -10.58 17.98 6.98
C CYS A 8 -11.98 17.43 6.67
N ALA A 9 -12.23 16.93 5.46
CA ALA A 9 -13.47 16.25 5.12
C ALA A 9 -13.62 14.94 5.90
N ALA A 10 -12.52 14.18 6.05
CA ALA A 10 -12.49 12.98 6.87
C ALA A 10 -12.80 13.28 8.35
N GLU A 11 -12.20 14.34 8.89
CA GLU A 11 -12.44 14.76 10.27
C GLU A 11 -13.91 15.16 10.50
N ALA A 12 -14.49 15.90 9.57
CA ALA A 12 -15.86 16.42 9.71
C ALA A 12 -16.95 15.37 9.40
N GLY A 13 -16.70 14.44 8.47
CA GLY A 13 -17.72 13.55 7.91
C GLY A 13 -17.33 12.08 7.79
N GLY A 14 -16.16 11.68 8.31
CA GLY A 14 -15.67 10.30 8.29
C GLY A 14 -15.19 9.81 6.91
N HIS A 15 -15.04 8.50 6.78
CA HIS A 15 -14.41 7.87 5.60
C HIS A 15 -15.15 8.15 4.28
N ALA A 16 -16.48 8.24 4.31
CA ALA A 16 -17.25 8.53 3.09
C ALA A 16 -16.96 9.96 2.57
N ALA A 17 -16.92 10.94 3.49
CA ALA A 17 -16.58 12.32 3.14
C ALA A 17 -15.13 12.47 2.68
N PHE A 18 -14.21 11.69 3.25
CA PHE A 18 -12.83 11.60 2.75
C PHE A 18 -12.80 11.19 1.27
N TRP A 19 -13.44 10.08 0.91
CA TRP A 19 -13.40 9.57 -0.46
C TRP A 19 -14.09 10.51 -1.45
N GLN A 20 -15.22 11.10 -1.05
CA GLN A 20 -15.89 12.12 -1.87
C GLN A 20 -14.99 13.35 -2.13
N ALA A 21 -14.27 13.80 -1.11
CA ALA A 21 -13.32 14.91 -1.26
C ALA A 21 -12.13 14.53 -2.14
N VAL A 22 -11.60 13.31 -2.01
CA VAL A 22 -10.51 12.80 -2.86
C VAL A 22 -10.94 12.74 -4.33
N GLU A 23 -12.11 12.18 -4.63
CA GLU A 23 -12.69 12.15 -5.98
C GLU A 23 -12.81 13.56 -6.57
N TRP A 24 -13.36 14.49 -5.78
CA TRP A 24 -13.46 15.88 -6.20
C TRP A 24 -12.09 16.52 -6.45
N VAL A 25 -11.11 16.30 -5.57
CA VAL A 25 -9.75 16.83 -5.75
C VAL A 25 -9.12 16.32 -7.05
N TYR A 26 -9.22 15.01 -7.33
CA TYR A 26 -8.66 14.44 -8.56
C TYR A 26 -9.39 14.91 -9.82
N ALA A 27 -10.71 15.13 -9.75
CA ALA A 27 -11.47 15.65 -10.87
C ALA A 27 -11.13 17.12 -11.21
N HIS A 28 -10.55 17.89 -10.27
CA HIS A 28 -10.35 19.33 -10.41
C HIS A 28 -8.89 19.79 -10.27
N THR A 29 -7.95 18.88 -10.01
CA THR A 29 -6.53 19.22 -9.93
C THR A 29 -5.97 19.56 -11.31
N ARG A 30 -4.97 20.45 -11.35
CA ARG A 30 -4.20 20.75 -12.56
C ARG A 30 -3.15 19.68 -12.90
N SER A 31 -3.12 18.59 -12.13
CA SER A 31 -2.15 17.49 -12.24
C SER A 31 -0.70 17.95 -12.01
N ASP A 32 0.26 17.02 -12.09
CA ASP A 32 1.72 17.29 -12.01
C ASP A 32 2.15 18.15 -10.80
N GLY A 33 1.50 17.97 -9.65
CA GLY A 33 1.81 18.71 -8.43
C GLY A 33 1.35 20.18 -8.44
N GLN A 34 0.66 20.64 -9.48
CA GLN A 34 0.17 22.02 -9.60
C GLN A 34 -1.04 22.32 -8.71
N GLY A 35 -1.63 21.29 -8.10
CA GLY A 35 -2.74 21.43 -7.15
C GLY A 35 -4.04 21.93 -7.79
N LEU A 36 -4.97 22.36 -6.93
CA LEU A 36 -6.27 22.91 -7.33
C LEU A 36 -6.13 24.36 -7.84
N PRO A 37 -6.97 24.79 -8.79
CA PRO A 37 -7.09 26.20 -9.16
C PRO A 37 -7.46 27.09 -7.97
N ASP A 38 -6.99 28.34 -7.99
CA ASP A 38 -7.33 29.33 -6.97
C ASP A 38 -8.83 29.67 -7.01
N GLY A 39 -9.40 29.94 -5.83
CA GLY A 39 -10.82 30.30 -5.69
C GLY A 39 -11.81 29.16 -5.91
N LEU A 40 -11.33 27.96 -6.26
CA LEU A 40 -12.18 26.79 -6.41
C LEU A 40 -12.67 26.30 -5.03
N ARG A 41 -13.99 26.14 -4.88
CA ARG A 41 -14.62 25.73 -3.62
C ARG A 41 -15.16 24.31 -3.72
N TYR A 42 -14.88 23.51 -2.70
CA TYR A 42 -15.47 22.18 -2.55
C TYR A 42 -16.98 22.29 -2.24
N PRO A 43 -17.88 21.63 -2.99
CA PRO A 43 -19.33 21.79 -2.83
C PRO A 43 -19.84 21.44 -1.42
N GLU A 44 -19.29 20.39 -0.81
CA GLU A 44 -19.70 19.92 0.52
C GLU A 44 -18.97 20.64 1.66
N THR A 45 -18.45 21.84 1.42
CA THR A 45 -17.76 22.62 2.46
C THR A 45 -18.71 22.97 3.59
N THR A 46 -18.36 22.58 4.81
CA THR A 46 -19.05 22.95 6.06
C THR A 46 -18.20 23.90 6.89
N SER A 47 -18.79 24.54 7.90
CA SER A 47 -18.03 25.38 8.84
C SER A 47 -16.94 24.62 9.59
N ALA A 48 -17.14 23.32 9.85
CA ALA A 48 -16.12 22.45 10.45
C ALA A 48 -14.93 22.25 9.51
N ILE A 49 -15.18 22.03 8.21
CA ILE A 49 -14.12 21.92 7.20
C ILE A 49 -13.37 23.25 7.08
N GLU A 50 -14.08 24.39 7.05
CA GLU A 50 -13.45 25.72 6.99
C GLU A 50 -12.56 25.99 8.22
N GLN A 51 -13.03 25.66 9.42
CA GLN A 51 -12.24 25.80 10.65
C GLN A 51 -11.03 24.86 10.67
N CYS A 52 -11.18 23.64 10.18
CA CYS A 52 -10.06 22.70 10.05
C CYS A 52 -9.00 23.23 9.08
N MET A 53 -9.42 23.71 7.90
CA MET A 53 -8.55 24.27 6.87
C MET A 53 -7.84 25.56 7.31
N ALA A 54 -8.45 26.34 8.22
CA ALA A 54 -7.84 27.52 8.82
C ALA A 54 -6.85 27.21 9.95
N SER A 55 -6.72 25.93 10.34
CA SER A 55 -5.83 25.49 11.43
C SER A 55 -4.60 24.76 10.90
N GLU A 56 -3.59 24.56 11.75
CA GLU A 56 -2.37 23.80 11.41
C GLU A 56 -2.56 22.27 11.51
N ARG A 57 -3.71 21.82 12.02
CA ARG A 57 -4.00 20.39 12.30
C ARG A 57 -3.89 19.49 11.07
N PRO A 58 -4.50 19.78 9.91
CA PRO A 58 -4.36 18.92 8.73
C PRO A 58 -2.90 18.86 8.25
N ASN A 59 -2.14 19.96 8.35
CA ASN A 59 -0.73 19.97 7.95
C ASN A 59 0.13 19.06 8.85
N VAL A 60 -0.13 19.03 10.15
CA VAL A 60 0.54 18.10 11.08
C VAL A 60 0.21 16.65 10.71
N ALA A 61 -1.07 16.32 10.48
CA ALA A 61 -1.49 14.98 10.09
C ALA A 61 -0.81 14.51 8.80
N ILE A 62 -0.84 15.35 7.75
CA ILE A 62 -0.23 15.04 6.44
C ILE A 62 1.28 14.81 6.57
N ARG A 63 2.00 15.64 7.35
CA ARG A 63 3.45 15.45 7.57
C ARG A 63 3.74 14.14 8.30
N THR A 64 2.93 13.79 9.30
CA THR A 64 3.06 12.52 10.03
C THR A 64 2.82 11.34 9.10
N GLN A 65 1.73 11.34 8.32
CA GLN A 65 1.42 10.30 7.34
C GLN A 65 2.54 10.14 6.29
N ALA A 66 3.07 11.25 5.77
CA ALA A 66 4.18 11.22 4.81
C ALA A 66 5.47 10.64 5.41
N ALA A 67 5.78 10.98 6.66
CA ALA A 67 6.92 10.43 7.38
C ALA A 67 6.75 8.92 7.64
N GLU A 68 5.56 8.47 8.03
CA GLU A 68 5.23 7.06 8.22
C GLU A 68 5.32 6.26 6.92
N ALA A 69 4.83 6.82 5.81
CA ALA A 69 4.95 6.22 4.48
C ALA A 69 6.43 6.04 4.10
N THR A 70 7.24 7.08 4.29
CA THR A 70 8.68 7.05 3.98
C THR A 70 9.40 6.00 4.83
N LYS A 71 9.12 5.96 6.15
CA LYS A 71 9.66 4.95 7.06
C LYS A 71 9.25 3.53 6.67
N SER A 72 8.10 3.38 6.03
CA SER A 72 7.58 2.10 5.53
C SER A 72 8.12 1.72 4.14
N GLY A 73 9.09 2.47 3.61
CA GLY A 73 9.75 2.17 2.33
C GLY A 73 9.08 2.78 1.11
N VAL A 74 8.04 3.60 1.27
CA VAL A 74 7.40 4.31 0.14
C VAL A 74 8.39 5.35 -0.40
N THR A 75 8.77 5.23 -1.66
CA THR A 75 9.69 6.15 -2.34
C THR A 75 9.00 6.97 -3.43
N ALA A 76 7.84 6.54 -3.90
CA ALA A 76 7.03 7.26 -4.89
C ALA A 76 5.53 7.08 -4.63
N THR A 77 4.70 7.93 -5.26
CA THR A 77 3.24 7.78 -5.29
C THR A 77 2.77 7.60 -6.74
N PRO A 78 1.69 6.83 -6.99
CA PRO A 78 0.91 6.04 -6.03
C PRO A 78 1.68 4.81 -5.50
N SER A 79 1.31 4.33 -4.32
CA SER A 79 1.88 3.14 -3.67
C SER A 79 0.84 2.49 -2.76
N LEU A 80 0.91 1.17 -2.63
CA LEU A 80 0.08 0.38 -1.72
C LEU A 80 0.96 -0.48 -0.81
N ARG A 81 0.68 -0.47 0.49
CA ARG A 81 1.32 -1.37 1.45
C ARG A 81 0.28 -2.33 2.00
N LEU A 82 0.41 -3.60 1.63
CA LEU A 82 -0.39 -4.69 2.17
C LEU A 82 0.25 -5.16 3.47
N LEU A 83 -0.55 -5.29 4.53
CA LEU A 83 -0.11 -5.77 5.83
C LEU A 83 -1.08 -6.87 6.28
N ASP A 84 -0.56 -8.07 6.44
CA ASP A 84 -1.28 -9.09 7.18
C ASP A 84 -1.08 -8.82 8.67
N ARG A 85 -2.19 -8.58 9.37
CA ARG A 85 -2.17 -8.28 10.81
C ARG A 85 -2.01 -9.52 11.68
N GLN A 86 -2.21 -10.72 11.13
CA GLN A 86 -2.04 -11.99 11.85
C GLN A 86 -0.55 -12.35 11.92
N THR A 87 0.12 -12.39 10.76
CA THR A 87 1.55 -12.75 10.68
C THR A 87 2.49 -11.55 10.84
N GLY A 88 1.99 -10.33 10.63
CA GLY A 88 2.81 -9.11 10.58
C GLY A 88 3.60 -8.94 9.28
N GLN A 89 3.46 -9.87 8.32
CA GLN A 89 4.10 -9.76 7.02
C GLN A 89 3.53 -8.59 6.22
N ALA A 90 4.37 -7.95 5.42
CA ALA A 90 3.95 -6.83 4.59
C ALA A 90 4.59 -6.86 3.20
N ILE A 91 3.81 -6.47 2.20
CA ILE A 91 4.24 -6.30 0.81
C ILE A 91 4.05 -4.83 0.44
N LEU A 92 5.07 -4.23 -0.17
CA LEU A 92 5.01 -2.89 -0.72
C LEU A 92 4.93 -2.95 -2.24
N LEU A 93 3.85 -2.42 -2.80
CA LEU A 93 3.61 -2.31 -4.23
C LEU A 93 3.79 -0.83 -4.63
N GLN A 94 4.74 -0.55 -5.53
CA GLN A 94 5.06 0.80 -5.99
C GLN A 94 4.45 1.06 -7.37
N GLY A 95 3.91 2.26 -7.57
CA GLY A 95 3.30 2.69 -8.83
C GLY A 95 1.82 2.30 -8.95
N PRO A 96 1.19 2.61 -10.10
CA PRO A 96 -0.17 2.17 -10.40
C PRO A 96 -0.21 0.64 -10.47
N ILE A 97 -1.18 0.02 -9.76
CA ILE A 97 -1.33 -1.43 -9.68
C ILE A 97 -2.69 -1.82 -10.26
N GLU A 98 -2.68 -2.80 -11.16
CA GLU A 98 -3.90 -3.39 -11.71
C GLU A 98 -4.62 -4.24 -10.65
N GLY A 99 -5.95 -4.38 -10.78
CA GLY A 99 -6.77 -5.07 -9.78
C GLY A 99 -6.39 -6.55 -9.58
N ASP A 100 -6.02 -7.24 -10.66
CA ASP A 100 -5.58 -8.64 -10.61
C ASP A 100 -4.22 -8.82 -9.92
N ALA A 101 -3.28 -7.90 -10.15
CA ALA A 101 -1.99 -7.87 -9.48
C ALA A 101 -2.14 -7.60 -7.97
N LEU A 102 -3.07 -6.72 -7.60
CA LEU A 102 -3.40 -6.47 -6.19
C LEU A 102 -3.97 -7.73 -5.52
N LEU A 103 -4.94 -8.39 -6.15
CA LEU A 103 -5.53 -9.63 -5.61
C LEU A 103 -4.48 -10.74 -5.49
N SER A 104 -3.62 -10.88 -6.50
CA SER A 104 -2.52 -11.87 -6.46
C SER A 104 -1.54 -11.61 -5.32
N ALA A 105 -1.23 -10.34 -5.03
CA ALA A 105 -0.38 -9.97 -3.91
C ALA A 105 -1.05 -10.25 -2.55
N MET A 106 -2.37 -10.10 -2.45
CA MET A 106 -3.13 -10.46 -1.26
C MET A 106 -3.14 -11.98 -1.03
N ASP A 107 -3.35 -12.78 -2.08
CA ASP A 107 -3.32 -14.24 -2.00
C ASP A 107 -1.93 -14.75 -1.59
N MET A 108 -0.86 -14.16 -2.16
CA MET A 108 0.51 -14.47 -1.78
C MET A 108 0.78 -14.17 -0.30
N LEU A 109 0.32 -13.01 0.18
CA LEU A 109 0.49 -12.60 1.57
C LEU A 109 -0.28 -13.51 2.54
N ALA A 110 -1.48 -13.92 2.16
CA ALA A 110 -2.29 -14.87 2.93
C ALA A 110 -1.71 -16.29 2.94
N ALA A 111 -1.05 -16.72 1.85
CA ALA A 111 -0.46 -18.06 1.73
C ALA A 111 0.88 -18.22 2.48
N GLY A 112 1.54 -17.12 2.86
CA GLY A 112 2.79 -17.13 3.64
C GLY A 112 2.69 -17.86 4.98
N ASP A 113 1.48 -18.07 5.49
CA ASP A 113 1.18 -18.89 6.67
C ASP A 113 1.44 -20.39 6.40
N MET A 114 1.13 -20.91 5.21
CA MET A 114 1.26 -22.33 4.88
C MET A 114 2.67 -22.79 4.53
N ALA A 115 3.52 -21.91 3.99
CA ALA A 115 4.92 -22.25 3.68
C ALA A 115 5.78 -22.35 4.96
N SER A 116 5.42 -21.58 5.99
CA SER A 116 6.05 -21.60 7.32
C SER A 116 5.77 -22.93 8.05
N ASP A 117 4.56 -23.46 7.90
CA ASP A 117 4.15 -24.74 8.50
C ASP A 117 4.66 -25.96 7.73
N ALA A 118 4.77 -25.89 6.39
CA ALA A 118 5.34 -26.96 5.58
C ALA A 118 6.86 -27.14 5.78
N ALA A 119 7.59 -26.08 6.14
CA ALA A 119 9.01 -26.13 6.46
C ALA A 119 9.32 -26.81 7.81
N SER A 120 8.30 -27.14 8.61
CA SER A 120 8.45 -27.85 9.90
C SER A 120 8.39 -29.37 9.78
N SER A 121 8.26 -29.93 8.57
CA SER A 121 8.38 -31.38 8.33
C SER A 121 9.84 -31.74 7.99
N PRO A 122 10.54 -32.56 8.81
CA PRO A 122 11.91 -32.94 8.50
C PRO A 122 11.92 -33.92 7.33
N SER A 123 12.21 -33.41 6.13
CA SER A 123 12.70 -34.25 5.04
C SER A 123 14.09 -34.73 5.41
N SER A 124 14.20 -36.02 5.76
CA SER A 124 15.47 -36.66 6.13
C SER A 124 16.52 -36.54 5.02
N PRO A 125 17.81 -36.35 5.31
CA PRO A 125 18.83 -36.16 4.28
C PRO A 125 19.49 -37.48 3.85
N THR A 126 19.99 -37.43 2.61
CA THR A 126 21.14 -38.16 2.02
C THR A 126 20.97 -39.63 1.61
N SER A 127 21.11 -39.86 0.29
CA SER A 127 22.23 -40.67 -0.20
C SER A 127 22.59 -40.21 -1.62
N GLU A 128 23.67 -39.45 -1.73
CA GLU A 128 24.32 -39.17 -3.01
C GLU A 128 25.27 -40.34 -3.35
N MET A 129 25.26 -40.68 -4.63
CA MET A 129 25.89 -41.77 -5.38
C MET A 129 27.38 -42.07 -5.10
N PRO A 130 27.87 -43.22 -5.58
CA PRO A 130 29.10 -43.21 -6.36
C PRO A 130 28.93 -43.82 -7.75
N ALA A 131 29.64 -43.23 -8.71
CA ALA A 131 29.81 -43.73 -10.06
C ALA A 131 30.80 -44.91 -10.13
N ASP A 132 30.76 -45.61 -11.27
CA ASP A 132 31.67 -46.63 -11.81
C ASP A 132 31.62 -48.08 -11.29
N VAL A 133 31.11 -48.97 -12.16
CA VAL A 133 31.91 -50.07 -12.75
C VAL A 133 31.44 -50.29 -14.21
N VAL A 134 32.30 -49.94 -15.17
CA VAL A 134 32.25 -50.40 -16.56
C VAL A 134 32.35 -51.93 -16.58
N GLY A 135 31.28 -52.59 -17.00
CA GLY A 135 31.26 -54.04 -17.24
C GLY A 135 31.82 -54.36 -18.62
N ASP A 136 33.07 -54.84 -18.64
CA ASP A 136 33.67 -55.61 -19.73
C ASP A 136 32.85 -56.90 -19.95
N MET A 137 32.42 -57.16 -21.18
CA MET A 137 31.91 -58.49 -21.58
C MET A 137 32.62 -58.94 -22.87
N PRO A 138 33.40 -60.03 -22.82
CA PRO A 138 34.12 -60.54 -23.98
C PRO A 138 33.32 -61.59 -24.78
N ARG A 139 33.61 -61.56 -26.09
CA ARG A 139 33.35 -62.50 -27.21
C ARG A 139 31.93 -62.62 -27.75
#